data_AF-A0A3B0ZBS0-F1
#
_entry.id   AF-A0A3B0ZBS0-F1
#
_cell.length_a   1.000
_cell.length_b   1.000
_cell.length_c   1.000
_cell.angle_alpha   90.00
_cell.angle_beta   90.00
_cell.angle_gamma   90.00
#
_symmetry.space_group_name_H-M   'P 1'
#
loop_
_entity.id
_entity.type
_entity.pdbx_description
1 polymer ?
#
loop_
_entity_poly.entity_id
_entity_poly.type
_entity_poly.pdbx_seq_one_letter_code
_entity_poly.pdbx_strand_id
1 'polypeptide(L)'
;MKSRLLCAAGACIIAIISPYTQAVPVSAQGTWETTLQGRDLDGNAATFEAYYDTTLDITWLADANYARTVGASSNGRMTLNQALYWVNNLNVNGVTGWRIPTMLDTGRRGCTAIALSGTDCGFNVQTGSAATTVYSEMASLFYDTLGNLAQVDAAGNAQSGAGLTNSGPFSNFVENISYWSGPINQADFSDAWTFRGLNGKQEPLPRSFELMVIPVRSGDISTVPVPAALWLFGSGLLGLVGIARRKMQPLPA
;
A
#
# COMPACT_ATOMS: atom_id res chain seq x y z
N MET A 1 3.84 -41.99 45.99
CA MET A 1 4.24 -41.53 44.64
C MET A 1 3.13 -40.63 44.10
N LYS A 2 3.33 -39.31 44.08
CA LYS A 2 2.38 -38.34 43.52
C LYS A 2 2.88 -37.93 42.13
N SER A 3 2.26 -38.48 41.08
CA SER A 3 2.50 -38.04 39.70
C SER A 3 1.62 -36.82 39.42
N ARG A 4 2.25 -35.67 39.15
CA ARG A 4 1.58 -34.47 38.64
C ARG A 4 1.65 -34.52 37.12
N LEU A 5 0.53 -34.79 36.45
CA LEU A 5 0.40 -34.53 35.02
C LEU A 5 0.25 -33.02 34.82
N LEU A 6 1.25 -32.42 34.18
CA LEU A 6 1.14 -31.10 33.57
C LEU A 6 0.51 -31.28 32.19
N CYS A 7 -0.75 -30.86 32.03
CA CYS A 7 -1.33 -30.65 30.71
C CYS A 7 -0.75 -29.34 30.13
N ALA A 8 0.11 -29.47 29.12
CA ALA A 8 0.48 -28.36 28.27
C ALA A 8 -0.69 -28.06 27.31
N ALA A 9 -1.42 -26.99 27.55
CA ALA A 9 -2.36 -26.44 26.58
C ALA A 9 -1.56 -25.75 25.48
N GLY A 10 -1.35 -26.44 24.35
CA GLY A 10 -0.79 -25.83 23.15
C GLY A 10 -1.76 -24.80 22.59
N ALA A 11 -1.35 -23.53 22.54
CA ALA A 11 -2.08 -22.49 21.86
C ALA A 11 -2.09 -22.80 20.36
N CYS A 12 -3.23 -23.27 19.86
CA CYS A 12 -3.46 -23.45 18.44
C CYS A 12 -3.60 -22.05 17.82
N ILE A 13 -2.54 -21.56 17.16
CA ILE A 13 -2.60 -20.36 16.34
C ILE A 13 -3.50 -20.73 15.15
N ILE A 14 -4.76 -20.32 15.20
CA ILE A 14 -5.65 -20.38 14.04
C ILE A 14 -5.14 -19.30 13.08
N ALA A 15 -4.25 -19.69 12.17
CA ALA A 15 -3.94 -18.88 11.01
C ALA A 15 -5.23 -18.77 10.20
N ILE A 16 -5.88 -17.61 10.22
CA ILE A 16 -6.94 -17.30 9.28
C ILE A 16 -6.27 -17.24 7.91
N ILE A 17 -6.35 -18.34 7.16
CA ILE A 17 -5.83 -18.41 5.80
C ILE A 17 -6.69 -17.46 4.97
N SER A 18 -6.13 -16.32 4.60
CA SER A 18 -6.74 -15.41 3.65
C SER A 18 -6.92 -16.16 2.32
N PRO A 19 -8.11 -16.21 1.70
CA PRO A 19 -8.32 -16.88 0.42
C PRO A 19 -7.68 -16.12 -0.76
N TYR A 20 -6.92 -15.05 -0.49
CA TYR A 20 -6.36 -14.15 -1.47
C TYR A 20 -4.86 -14.42 -1.70
N THR A 21 -4.49 -14.70 -2.95
CA THR A 21 -3.08 -14.68 -3.37
C THR A 21 -2.54 -13.24 -3.29
N GLN A 22 -1.40 -13.09 -2.62
CA GLN A 22 -0.70 -11.82 -2.48
C GLN A 22 0.54 -11.84 -3.36
N ALA A 23 0.81 -10.71 -4.02
CA ALA A 23 2.10 -10.53 -4.66
C ALA A 23 3.22 -10.47 -3.62
N VAL A 24 4.44 -10.79 -4.06
CA VAL A 24 5.64 -10.79 -3.23
C VAL A 24 6.54 -9.63 -3.70
N PRO A 25 7.32 -8.98 -2.82
CA PRO A 25 8.26 -7.96 -3.26
C PRO A 25 9.32 -8.56 -4.20
N VAL A 26 9.54 -7.92 -5.35
CA VAL A 26 10.61 -8.28 -6.30
C VAL A 26 11.60 -7.12 -6.37
N SER A 27 12.83 -7.38 -5.92
CA SER A 27 13.84 -6.34 -5.91
C SER A 27 14.29 -5.98 -7.32
N ALA A 28 14.50 -4.67 -7.55
CA ALA A 28 14.93 -4.07 -8.81
C ALA A 28 13.96 -4.21 -10.01
N GLN A 29 12.71 -4.63 -9.79
CA GLN A 29 11.70 -4.69 -10.86
C GLN A 29 11.08 -3.32 -11.18
N GLY A 30 11.01 -2.43 -10.19
CA GLY A 30 10.52 -1.05 -10.34
C GLY A 30 11.41 -0.06 -9.61
N THR A 31 10.88 1.10 -9.23
CA THR A 31 11.63 2.14 -8.51
C THR A 31 11.34 2.18 -7.00
N TRP A 32 10.46 1.32 -6.50
CA TRP A 32 9.91 1.38 -5.14
C TRP A 32 10.96 1.42 -4.03
N GLU A 33 12.12 0.78 -4.18
CA GLU A 33 13.19 0.83 -3.17
C GLU A 33 13.78 2.24 -2.97
N THR A 34 13.59 3.13 -3.95
CA THR A 34 14.13 4.49 -3.94
C THR A 34 13.05 5.56 -3.87
N THR A 35 11.85 5.28 -4.38
CA THR A 35 10.74 6.24 -4.43
C THR A 35 9.76 6.10 -3.28
N LEU A 36 9.67 4.92 -2.64
CA LEU A 36 8.81 4.72 -1.46
C LEU A 36 9.62 4.82 -0.17
N GLN A 37 9.19 5.71 0.72
CA GLN A 37 9.81 5.93 2.01
C GLN A 37 8.83 5.59 3.14
N GLY A 38 9.23 4.69 4.02
CA GLY A 38 8.41 4.28 5.17
C GLY A 38 8.06 5.44 6.12
N ARG A 39 6.85 5.42 6.66
CA ARG A 39 6.36 6.33 7.70
C ARG A 39 5.83 5.52 8.87
N ASP A 40 6.48 5.72 10.02
CA ASP A 40 6.08 5.19 11.32
C ASP A 40 5.02 6.15 11.90
N LEU A 41 3.80 5.63 12.06
CA LEU A 41 2.65 6.39 12.52
C LEU A 41 2.25 6.06 13.96
N ASP A 42 2.66 4.92 14.51
CA ASP A 42 2.31 4.48 15.87
C ASP A 42 3.47 4.57 16.87
N GLY A 43 4.66 4.96 16.42
CA GLY A 43 5.89 5.03 17.20
C GLY A 43 6.63 3.69 17.32
N ASN A 44 6.18 2.66 16.60
CA ASN A 44 6.87 1.39 16.49
C ASN A 44 7.81 1.39 15.28
N ALA A 45 9.07 1.73 15.51
CA ALA A 45 10.10 1.77 14.48
C ALA A 45 10.41 0.41 13.80
N ALA A 46 9.77 -0.70 14.21
CA ALA A 46 9.88 -1.99 13.54
C ALA A 46 8.97 -2.12 12.30
N THR A 47 7.95 -1.28 12.16
CA THR A 47 6.99 -1.32 11.07
C THR A 47 6.78 0.06 10.45
N PHE A 48 6.19 0.06 9.25
CA PHE A 48 5.71 1.27 8.61
C PHE A 48 4.24 1.07 8.27
N GLU A 49 3.41 2.03 8.67
CA GLU A 49 1.97 1.98 8.43
C GLU A 49 1.62 2.69 7.12
N ALA A 50 2.56 3.48 6.58
CA ALA A 50 2.41 4.15 5.31
C ALA A 50 3.75 4.31 4.56
N TYR A 51 3.67 4.54 3.25
CA TYR A 51 4.79 4.77 2.37
C TYR A 51 4.60 6.08 1.60
N TYR A 52 5.46 7.06 1.87
CA TYR A 52 5.52 8.29 1.10
C TYR A 52 6.16 8.01 -0.27
N ASP A 53 5.42 8.30 -1.33
CA ASP A 53 5.84 8.22 -2.72
C ASP A 53 6.42 9.57 -3.16
N THR A 54 7.74 9.62 -3.25
CA THR A 54 8.47 10.84 -3.62
C THR A 54 8.29 11.24 -5.08
N THR A 55 7.85 10.31 -5.94
CA THR A 55 7.56 10.59 -7.35
C THR A 55 6.22 11.28 -7.48
N LEU A 56 5.20 10.84 -6.74
CA LEU A 56 3.84 11.34 -6.84
C LEU A 56 3.49 12.43 -5.81
N ASP A 57 4.35 12.67 -4.81
CA ASP A 57 4.07 13.55 -3.67
C ASP A 57 2.75 13.18 -2.97
N ILE A 58 2.59 11.89 -2.69
CA ILE A 58 1.47 11.31 -1.95
C ILE A 58 1.98 10.26 -0.98
N THR A 59 1.17 9.92 0.02
CA THR A 59 1.45 8.84 0.95
C THR A 59 0.42 7.73 0.79
N TRP A 60 0.89 6.53 0.49
CA TRP A 60 0.08 5.31 0.40
C TRP A 60 -0.03 4.63 1.76
N LEU A 61 -1.19 4.08 2.08
CA LEU A 61 -1.30 3.19 3.24
C LEU A 61 -0.57 1.86 2.97
N ALA A 62 0.22 1.37 3.93
CA ALA A 62 1.09 0.21 3.74
C ALA A 62 0.33 -1.12 3.61
N ASP A 63 -0.88 -1.19 4.19
CA ASP A 63 -1.78 -2.32 4.04
C ASP A 63 -2.76 -2.06 2.88
N ALA A 64 -2.50 -2.69 1.74
CA ALA A 64 -3.31 -2.55 0.52
C ALA A 64 -4.71 -3.17 0.64
N ASN A 65 -5.02 -3.85 1.76
CA ASN A 65 -6.36 -4.31 2.10
C ASN A 65 -6.72 -3.94 3.55
N TYR A 66 -6.41 -2.71 3.95
CA TYR A 66 -6.63 -2.25 5.32
C TYR A 66 -8.08 -2.34 5.77
N ALA A 67 -9.04 -2.17 4.84
CA ALA A 67 -10.48 -2.34 5.11
C ALA A 67 -10.79 -3.69 5.75
N ARG A 68 -10.13 -4.76 5.30
CA ARG A 68 -10.25 -6.09 5.88
C ARG A 68 -9.57 -6.17 7.24
N THR A 69 -8.36 -5.64 7.34
CA THR A 69 -7.53 -5.69 8.55
C THR A 69 -8.22 -5.04 9.74
N VAL A 70 -8.91 -3.92 9.54
CA VAL A 70 -9.65 -3.22 10.62
C VAL A 70 -11.12 -3.64 10.73
N GLY A 71 -11.56 -4.64 9.96
CA GLY A 71 -12.92 -5.14 10.00
C GLY A 71 -13.99 -4.19 9.43
N ALA A 72 -13.60 -3.18 8.65
CA ALA A 72 -14.53 -2.31 7.94
C ALA A 72 -15.26 -3.03 6.80
N SER A 73 -14.64 -4.08 6.24
CA SER A 73 -15.27 -5.05 5.33
C SER A 73 -14.70 -6.44 5.62
N SER A 74 -15.54 -7.48 5.62
CA SER A 74 -15.09 -8.85 5.92
C SER A 74 -14.05 -9.38 4.92
N ASN A 75 -14.08 -8.85 3.70
CA ASN A 75 -13.23 -9.27 2.60
C ASN A 75 -12.41 -8.10 1.99
N GLY A 76 -12.58 -6.89 2.53
CA GLY A 76 -11.90 -5.68 2.05
C GLY A 76 -12.56 -4.96 0.88
N ARG A 77 -13.64 -5.53 0.34
CA ARG A 77 -14.33 -5.02 -0.83
C ARG A 77 -15.47 -4.11 -0.39
N MET A 78 -15.68 -3.04 -1.15
CA MET A 78 -16.69 -2.02 -0.91
C MET A 78 -17.21 -1.48 -2.24
N THR A 79 -18.50 -1.15 -2.29
CA THR A 79 -19.03 -0.26 -3.35
C THR A 79 -18.32 1.08 -3.32
N LEU A 80 -18.36 1.85 -4.42
CA LEU A 80 -17.70 3.16 -4.47
C LEU A 80 -18.16 4.08 -3.33
N ASN A 81 -19.47 4.11 -3.06
CA ASN A 81 -20.04 4.95 -1.99
C ASN A 81 -19.52 4.55 -0.61
N GLN A 82 -19.44 3.24 -0.35
CA GLN A 82 -18.90 2.74 0.91
C GLN A 82 -17.41 3.06 1.04
N ALA A 83 -16.63 2.88 -0.04
CA ALA A 83 -15.21 3.20 -0.06
C ALA A 83 -14.95 4.69 0.20
N LEU A 84 -15.65 5.58 -0.52
CA LEU A 84 -15.55 7.03 -0.30
C LEU A 84 -15.91 7.41 1.14
N TYR A 85 -17.00 6.88 1.68
CA TYR A 85 -17.40 7.15 3.06
C TYR A 85 -16.37 6.65 4.07
N TRP A 86 -15.92 5.41 3.93
CA TRP A 86 -14.96 4.79 4.84
C TRP A 86 -13.63 5.53 4.81
N VAL A 87 -13.05 5.76 3.63
CA VAL A 87 -11.74 6.39 3.49
C VAL A 87 -11.76 7.85 3.95
N ASN A 88 -12.83 8.61 3.67
CA ASN A 88 -12.94 10.01 4.11
C ASN A 88 -13.02 10.16 5.64
N ASN A 89 -13.50 9.13 6.36
CA ASN A 89 -13.55 9.09 7.82
C ASN A 89 -12.39 8.32 8.44
N LEU A 90 -11.43 7.87 7.64
CA LEU A 90 -10.33 7.05 8.10
C LEU A 90 -9.39 7.87 8.98
N ASN A 91 -9.03 7.28 10.13
CA ASN A 91 -8.02 7.79 11.04
C ASN A 91 -7.05 6.66 11.35
N VAL A 92 -5.80 6.83 10.92
CA VAL A 92 -4.71 5.86 11.16
C VAL A 92 -3.74 6.51 12.13
N ASN A 93 -3.76 6.06 13.38
CA ASN A 93 -2.89 6.57 14.45
C ASN A 93 -2.87 8.11 14.59
N GLY A 94 -4.04 8.74 14.45
CA GLY A 94 -4.19 10.20 14.51
C GLY A 94 -4.07 10.90 13.17
N VAL A 95 -3.64 10.21 12.11
CA VAL A 95 -3.55 10.77 10.75
C VAL A 95 -4.88 10.64 10.02
N THR A 96 -5.44 11.78 9.63
CA THR A 96 -6.67 11.92 8.84
C THR A 96 -6.37 12.53 7.45
N GLY A 97 -7.42 12.73 6.64
CA GLY A 97 -7.29 13.30 5.30
C GLY A 97 -6.97 12.27 4.22
N TRP A 98 -7.24 10.99 4.50
CA TRP A 98 -7.17 9.92 3.51
C TRP A 98 -8.28 10.08 2.46
N ARG A 99 -7.96 9.68 1.24
CA ARG A 99 -8.86 9.64 0.09
C ARG A 99 -8.62 8.38 -0.71
N ILE A 100 -9.57 8.04 -1.57
CA ILE A 100 -9.33 7.02 -2.59
C ILE A 100 -8.28 7.53 -3.60
N PRO A 101 -7.58 6.64 -4.31
CA PRO A 101 -6.73 7.05 -5.42
C PRO A 101 -7.52 7.77 -6.51
N THR A 102 -6.83 8.58 -7.28
CA THR A 102 -7.39 9.44 -8.32
C THR A 102 -6.71 9.21 -9.67
N MET A 103 -7.43 9.62 -10.70
CA MET A 103 -6.97 9.63 -12.08
C MET A 103 -7.64 10.76 -12.87
N LEU A 104 -7.02 11.18 -13.97
CA LEU A 104 -7.48 12.19 -14.90
C LEU A 104 -8.02 11.55 -16.19
N ASP A 105 -9.29 11.79 -16.48
CA ASP A 105 -9.93 11.35 -17.72
C ASP A 105 -9.41 12.25 -18.85
N THR A 106 -8.73 11.67 -19.83
CA THR A 106 -8.06 12.41 -20.91
C THR A 106 -8.67 12.10 -22.26
N GLY A 107 -8.71 13.12 -23.13
CA GLY A 107 -9.32 12.96 -24.44
C GLY A 107 -10.84 12.92 -24.38
N ARG A 108 -11.46 11.80 -24.80
CA ARG A 108 -12.92 11.68 -24.86
C ARG A 108 -13.42 11.11 -23.54
N ARG A 109 -14.38 11.80 -22.90
CA ARG A 109 -14.98 11.37 -21.63
C ARG A 109 -15.32 9.89 -21.61
N GLY A 110 -14.94 9.23 -20.52
CA GLY A 110 -15.17 7.81 -20.27
C GLY A 110 -14.29 6.89 -21.11
N CYS A 111 -14.65 5.61 -21.17
CA CYS A 111 -13.89 4.62 -21.92
C CYS A 111 -14.65 4.12 -23.14
N THR A 112 -14.55 4.85 -24.25
CA THR A 112 -15.26 4.49 -25.49
C THR A 112 -14.57 3.40 -26.32
N ALA A 113 -13.26 3.21 -26.12
CA ALA A 113 -12.47 2.16 -26.74
C ALA A 113 -11.32 1.76 -25.81
N ILE A 114 -11.02 0.45 -25.75
CA ILE A 114 -9.87 -0.06 -25.01
C ILE A 114 -8.60 0.21 -25.82
N ALA A 115 -7.77 1.13 -25.35
CA ALA A 115 -6.47 1.39 -25.95
C ALA A 115 -5.40 0.44 -25.39
N LEU A 116 -4.32 0.28 -26.15
CA LEU A 116 -3.18 -0.53 -25.75
C LEU A 116 -2.01 0.30 -25.23
N SER A 117 -2.06 1.62 -25.40
CA SER A 117 -1.09 2.55 -24.83
C SER A 117 -1.58 4.00 -24.90
N GLY A 118 -1.00 4.86 -24.06
CA GLY A 118 -0.99 6.32 -24.28
C GLY A 118 -2.30 7.06 -24.04
N THR A 119 -3.30 6.40 -23.44
CA THR A 119 -4.58 7.00 -23.04
C THR A 119 -4.85 6.75 -21.56
N ASP A 120 -5.96 7.22 -21.04
CA ASP A 120 -6.48 6.96 -19.69
C ASP A 120 -7.31 5.68 -19.58
N CYS A 121 -7.63 4.98 -20.69
CA CYS A 121 -8.37 3.73 -20.66
C CYS A 121 -7.72 2.57 -21.44
N GLY A 122 -7.70 1.40 -20.81
CA GLY A 122 -7.20 0.17 -21.38
C GLY A 122 -5.89 -0.26 -20.72
N PHE A 123 -4.89 -0.61 -21.51
CA PHE A 123 -3.59 -1.10 -21.06
C PHE A 123 -2.49 -0.08 -21.33
N ASN A 124 -1.41 -0.14 -20.55
CA ASN A 124 -0.26 0.77 -20.66
C ASN A 124 -0.72 2.24 -20.71
N VAL A 125 -1.67 2.55 -19.81
CA VAL A 125 -2.30 3.87 -19.70
C VAL A 125 -1.31 4.92 -19.21
N GLN A 126 -1.68 6.18 -19.35
CA GLN A 126 -0.89 7.31 -18.87
C GLN A 126 -0.70 7.22 -17.34
N THR A 127 0.55 7.38 -16.90
CA THR A 127 0.96 7.33 -15.48
C THR A 127 1.28 8.76 -14.99
N GLY A 128 2.38 9.04 -14.30
CA GLY A 128 2.79 10.42 -14.02
C GLY A 128 3.74 10.61 -12.85
N SER A 129 4.01 11.88 -12.55
CA SER A 129 4.83 12.34 -11.42
C SER A 129 4.33 13.68 -10.91
N ALA A 130 4.67 14.06 -9.68
CA ALA A 130 4.38 15.35 -9.06
C ALA A 130 5.07 16.53 -9.76
N ALA A 131 6.21 16.29 -10.43
CA ALA A 131 6.88 17.31 -11.24
C ALA A 131 6.11 17.63 -12.55
N THR A 132 5.18 16.75 -12.94
CA THR A 132 4.35 16.86 -14.13
C THR A 132 2.88 16.65 -13.77
N THR A 133 2.07 16.24 -14.75
CA THR A 133 0.72 15.76 -14.50
C THR A 133 0.76 14.33 -13.93
N VAL A 134 -0.03 14.07 -12.90
CA VAL A 134 -0.35 12.71 -12.44
C VAL A 134 -1.64 12.28 -13.13
N TYR A 135 -1.57 11.38 -14.11
CA TYR A 135 -2.74 10.90 -14.85
C TYR A 135 -3.48 9.77 -14.13
N SER A 136 -2.78 8.88 -13.44
CA SER A 136 -3.42 7.85 -12.60
C SER A 136 -2.46 7.39 -11.51
N GLU A 137 -2.87 7.57 -10.25
CA GLU A 137 -2.05 7.16 -9.10
C GLU A 137 -1.87 5.64 -9.05
N MET A 138 -2.95 4.88 -9.31
CA MET A 138 -2.88 3.41 -9.35
C MET A 138 -2.04 2.90 -10.53
N ALA A 139 -2.15 3.52 -11.71
CA ALA A 139 -1.33 3.12 -12.86
C ALA A 139 0.15 3.44 -12.62
N SER A 140 0.47 4.59 -12.04
CA SER A 140 1.84 4.98 -11.72
C SER A 140 2.45 4.05 -10.65
N LEU A 141 1.68 3.71 -9.61
CA LEU A 141 2.10 2.72 -8.61
C LEU A 141 2.39 1.36 -9.29
N PHE A 142 1.47 0.89 -10.13
CA PHE A 142 1.58 -0.43 -10.75
C PHE A 142 2.72 -0.52 -11.78
N TYR A 143 2.77 0.39 -12.75
CA TYR A 143 3.69 0.34 -13.88
C TYR A 143 5.07 0.92 -13.56
N ASP A 144 5.13 2.07 -12.89
CA ASP A 144 6.39 2.80 -12.73
C ASP A 144 7.05 2.40 -11.40
N THR A 145 6.31 2.56 -10.29
CA THR A 145 6.87 2.31 -8.95
C THR A 145 7.15 0.84 -8.72
N LEU A 146 6.22 -0.05 -9.09
CA LEU A 146 6.37 -1.49 -8.88
C LEU A 146 6.90 -2.26 -10.10
N GLY A 147 6.89 -1.65 -11.29
CA GLY A 147 7.42 -2.32 -12.50
C GLY A 147 6.59 -3.53 -12.94
N ASN A 148 5.30 -3.56 -12.62
CA ASN A 148 4.42 -4.62 -13.10
C ASN A 148 4.05 -4.40 -14.56
N LEU A 149 3.79 -5.48 -15.29
CA LEU A 149 3.48 -5.43 -16.71
C LEU A 149 1.97 -5.57 -16.96
N ALA A 150 1.47 -4.86 -17.96
CA ALA A 150 0.13 -5.08 -18.49
C ALA A 150 0.06 -6.44 -19.18
N GLN A 151 -1.13 -7.05 -19.29
CA GLN A 151 -1.30 -8.32 -19.99
C GLN A 151 -0.86 -8.27 -21.47
N VAL A 152 -0.98 -7.11 -22.10
CA VAL A 152 -0.54 -6.88 -23.48
C VAL A 152 0.34 -5.65 -23.57
N ASP A 153 1.34 -5.68 -24.46
CA ASP A 153 2.17 -4.52 -24.78
C ASP A 153 1.42 -3.53 -25.70
N ALA A 154 2.09 -2.42 -26.06
CA ALA A 154 1.52 -1.40 -26.93
C ALA A 154 1.19 -1.89 -28.35
N ALA A 155 1.80 -2.99 -28.80
CA ALA A 155 1.54 -3.64 -30.09
C ALA A 155 0.48 -4.74 -30.00
N GLY A 156 -0.03 -5.06 -28.81
CA GLY A 156 -1.04 -6.08 -28.56
C GLY A 156 -0.47 -7.49 -28.33
N ASN A 157 0.85 -7.63 -28.17
CA ASN A 157 1.44 -8.93 -27.85
C ASN A 157 1.26 -9.24 -26.37
N ALA A 158 0.97 -10.50 -26.05
CA ALA A 158 0.90 -10.95 -24.66
C ALA A 158 2.26 -10.83 -23.96
N GLN A 159 2.27 -10.30 -22.74
CA GLN A 159 3.49 -10.17 -21.94
C GLN A 159 3.58 -11.29 -20.89
N SER A 160 4.73 -11.97 -20.85
CA SER A 160 5.02 -12.94 -19.79
C SER A 160 5.28 -12.21 -18.47
N GLY A 161 4.76 -12.72 -17.36
CA GLY A 161 4.88 -12.07 -16.04
C GLY A 161 3.97 -10.86 -15.84
N ALA A 162 2.95 -10.69 -16.69
CA ALA A 162 1.95 -9.64 -16.53
C ALA A 162 1.06 -9.82 -15.29
N GLY A 163 0.48 -8.70 -14.84
CA GLY A 163 -0.30 -8.60 -13.62
C GLY A 163 0.54 -8.12 -12.44
N LEU A 164 -0.10 -8.01 -11.28
CA LEU A 164 0.55 -7.64 -10.02
C LEU A 164 1.45 -8.81 -9.58
N THR A 165 2.71 -8.78 -9.98
CA THR A 165 3.73 -9.78 -9.63
C THR A 165 4.73 -9.25 -8.62
N ASN A 166 4.91 -7.93 -8.56
CA ASN A 166 5.66 -7.22 -7.55
C ASN A 166 4.72 -6.37 -6.69
N SER A 167 4.65 -6.67 -5.40
CA SER A 167 3.91 -5.87 -4.41
C SER A 167 4.70 -4.69 -3.87
N GLY A 168 6.01 -4.62 -4.09
CA GLY A 168 6.90 -3.72 -3.36
C GLY A 168 6.72 -3.93 -1.85
N PRO A 169 6.77 -2.86 -1.03
CA PRO A 169 6.75 -2.99 0.43
C PRO A 169 5.33 -3.12 1.00
N PHE A 170 4.30 -3.20 0.15
CA PHE A 170 2.91 -3.25 0.58
C PHE A 170 2.54 -4.64 1.11
N SER A 171 1.81 -4.66 2.21
CA SER A 171 1.18 -5.87 2.74
C SER A 171 -0.24 -6.01 2.21
N ASN A 172 -0.75 -7.25 2.16
CA ASN A 172 -2.09 -7.58 1.67
C ASN A 172 -2.44 -7.01 0.26
N PHE A 173 -1.46 -6.90 -0.64
CA PHE A 173 -1.69 -6.49 -2.03
C PHE A 173 -2.15 -7.68 -2.89
N VAL A 174 -3.45 -7.71 -3.20
CA VAL A 174 -4.12 -8.84 -3.85
C VAL A 174 -4.02 -8.78 -5.37
N GLU A 175 -3.52 -9.86 -5.99
CA GLU A 175 -3.23 -9.90 -7.43
C GLU A 175 -4.48 -9.87 -8.31
N ASN A 176 -5.47 -10.70 -7.99
CA ASN A 176 -6.59 -11.00 -8.89
C ASN A 176 -7.84 -10.15 -8.61
N ILE A 177 -7.65 -8.88 -8.27
CA ILE A 177 -8.73 -7.97 -7.86
C ILE A 177 -8.65 -6.62 -8.59
N SER A 178 -9.79 -5.98 -8.76
CA SER A 178 -9.88 -4.57 -9.17
C SER A 178 -9.91 -3.65 -7.96
N TYR A 179 -9.26 -2.51 -8.12
CA TYR A 179 -9.18 -1.44 -7.15
C TYR A 179 -9.93 -0.22 -7.65
N TRP A 180 -10.59 0.52 -6.76
CA TRP A 180 -11.06 1.86 -7.08
C TRP A 180 -9.86 2.77 -7.35
N SER A 181 -9.83 3.42 -8.51
CA SER A 181 -8.71 4.27 -8.95
C SER A 181 -9.10 5.72 -9.21
N GLY A 182 -10.38 6.06 -9.05
CA GLY A 182 -10.84 7.42 -9.27
C GLY A 182 -12.30 7.65 -8.93
N PRO A 183 -12.77 8.89 -9.12
CA PRO A 183 -14.15 9.27 -8.87
C PRO A 183 -15.10 8.64 -9.90
N ILE A 184 -16.37 9.03 -9.79
CA ILE A 184 -17.42 8.69 -10.76
C ILE A 184 -16.99 9.07 -12.18
N ASN A 185 -17.23 8.17 -13.13
CA ASN A 185 -17.01 8.42 -14.55
C ASN A 185 -17.95 9.54 -15.00
N GLN A 186 -17.40 10.61 -15.59
CA GLN A 186 -18.21 11.76 -16.00
C GLN A 186 -18.99 11.53 -17.31
N ALA A 187 -18.66 10.48 -18.08
CA ALA A 187 -19.45 10.06 -19.23
C ALA A 187 -20.71 9.28 -18.81
N ASP A 188 -20.62 8.52 -17.73
CA ASP A 188 -21.71 7.70 -17.19
C ASP A 188 -21.62 7.66 -15.66
N PHE A 189 -22.55 8.36 -15.00
CA PHE A 189 -22.56 8.46 -13.53
C PHE A 189 -22.92 7.16 -12.80
N SER A 190 -23.28 6.10 -13.54
CA SER A 190 -23.47 4.75 -13.01
C SER A 190 -22.14 3.99 -12.81
N ASP A 191 -21.06 4.47 -13.42
CA ASP A 191 -19.74 3.87 -13.33
C ASP A 191 -18.73 4.73 -12.56
N ALA A 192 -17.63 4.11 -12.13
CA ALA A 192 -16.47 4.79 -11.61
C ALA A 192 -15.18 4.11 -12.06
N TRP A 193 -14.09 4.88 -12.04
CA TRP A 193 -12.80 4.43 -12.54
C TRP A 193 -12.16 3.37 -11.65
N THR A 194 -11.65 2.33 -12.30
CA THR A 194 -11.01 1.19 -11.64
C THR A 194 -9.69 0.83 -12.31
N PHE A 195 -8.82 0.19 -11.53
CA PHE A 195 -7.57 -0.38 -12.01
C PHE A 195 -7.51 -1.87 -11.62
N ARG A 196 -7.21 -2.75 -12.58
CA ARG A 196 -7.17 -4.20 -12.37
C ARG A 196 -5.76 -4.67 -12.05
N GLY A 197 -5.54 -5.17 -10.82
CA GLY A 197 -4.28 -5.81 -10.44
C GLY A 197 -3.96 -7.04 -11.30
N LEU A 198 -4.99 -7.77 -11.75
CA LEU A 198 -4.83 -9.02 -12.49
C LEU A 198 -4.06 -8.82 -13.81
N ASN A 199 -4.29 -7.71 -14.51
CA ASN A 199 -3.80 -7.53 -15.87
C ASN A 199 -3.36 -6.10 -16.22
N GLY A 200 -3.34 -5.20 -15.24
CA GLY A 200 -2.98 -3.80 -15.42
C GLY A 200 -4.02 -2.96 -16.16
N LYS A 201 -5.24 -3.46 -16.42
CA LYS A 201 -6.22 -2.70 -17.19
C LYS A 201 -6.87 -1.59 -16.34
N GLN A 202 -6.95 -0.37 -16.87
CA GLN A 202 -7.76 0.72 -16.32
C GLN A 202 -9.06 0.87 -17.12
N GLU A 203 -10.21 0.88 -16.46
CA GLU A 203 -11.52 1.11 -17.09
C GLU A 203 -12.58 1.52 -16.07
N PRO A 204 -13.67 2.18 -16.49
CA PRO A 204 -14.85 2.36 -15.66
C PRO A 204 -15.59 1.03 -15.45
N LEU A 205 -16.08 0.80 -14.23
CA LEU A 205 -16.98 -0.31 -13.88
C LEU A 205 -18.17 0.21 -13.05
N PRO A 206 -19.29 -0.55 -12.97
CA PRO A 206 -20.45 -0.14 -12.18
C PRO A 206 -20.08 0.17 -10.73
N ARG A 207 -20.48 1.35 -10.25
CA ARG A 207 -20.22 1.81 -8.87
C ARG A 207 -20.82 0.91 -7.79
N SER A 208 -21.74 0.02 -8.16
CA SER A 208 -22.37 -0.99 -7.31
C SER A 208 -21.52 -2.25 -7.13
N PHE A 209 -20.45 -2.43 -7.91
CA PHE A 209 -19.52 -3.52 -7.70
C PHE A 209 -18.73 -3.32 -6.41
N GLU A 210 -18.40 -4.42 -5.74
CA GLU A 210 -17.57 -4.39 -4.54
C GLU A 210 -16.11 -4.61 -4.90
N LEU A 211 -15.30 -3.56 -4.78
CA LEU A 211 -13.88 -3.55 -5.14
C LEU A 211 -13.01 -3.15 -3.94
N MET A 212 -11.72 -3.46 -3.99
CA MET A 212 -10.77 -3.02 -2.95
C MET A 212 -10.36 -1.57 -3.18
N VAL A 213 -9.78 -0.95 -2.17
CA VAL A 213 -9.20 0.39 -2.28
C VAL A 213 -7.97 0.48 -1.41
N ILE A 214 -6.92 1.10 -1.94
CA ILE A 214 -5.70 1.44 -1.19
C ILE A 214 -5.82 2.93 -0.83
N PRO A 215 -6.05 3.29 0.45
CA PRO A 215 -6.14 4.68 0.84
C PRO A 215 -4.84 5.43 0.55
N VAL A 216 -4.97 6.65 0.05
CA VAL A 216 -3.84 7.57 -0.16
C VAL A 216 -4.11 8.91 0.50
N ARG A 217 -3.05 9.65 0.78
CA ARG A 217 -3.12 11.02 1.29
C ARG A 217 -2.21 11.90 0.44
N SER A 218 -2.62 13.12 0.15
CA SER A 218 -1.74 14.06 -0.55
C SER A 218 -0.56 14.48 0.34
N GLY A 219 0.63 14.56 -0.25
CA GLY A 219 1.86 14.94 0.40
C GLY A 219 2.40 13.93 1.42
N ASP A 220 3.50 14.33 2.05
CA ASP A 220 4.16 13.59 3.10
C ASP A 220 3.40 13.65 4.45
N ILE A 221 3.66 12.66 5.32
CA ILE A 221 3.24 12.62 6.73
C ILE A 221 4.48 12.80 7.61
N SER A 222 4.43 13.78 8.51
CA SER A 222 5.48 13.92 9.55
C SER A 222 5.51 12.68 10.42
N THR A 223 6.66 12.00 10.48
CA THR A 223 6.87 10.87 11.38
C THR A 223 6.76 11.30 12.83
N VAL A 224 6.22 10.43 13.70
CA VAL A 224 6.24 10.67 15.14
C VAL A 224 7.70 10.58 15.62
N PRO A 225 8.25 11.59 16.32
CA PRO A 225 9.60 11.49 16.86
C PRO A 225 9.68 10.32 17.83
N VAL A 226 10.68 9.44 17.64
CA VAL A 226 10.96 8.35 18.59
C VAL A 226 11.04 8.95 20.00
N PRO A 227 10.26 8.46 20.98
CA PRO A 227 10.18 9.09 22.29
C PRO A 227 11.58 9.30 22.87
N ALA A 228 11.82 10.48 23.47
CA ALA A 228 13.11 10.82 24.09
C ALA A 228 13.61 9.75 25.09
N ALA A 229 12.69 8.95 25.64
CA ALA A 229 12.97 7.79 26.46
C ALA A 229 13.91 6.78 25.78
N LEU A 230 13.77 6.52 24.47
CA LEU A 230 14.64 5.59 23.75
C LEU A 230 16.09 6.09 23.68
N TRP A 231 16.26 7.40 23.44
CA TRP A 231 17.57 8.06 23.53
C TRP A 231 18.12 8.07 24.96
N LEU A 232 17.25 8.27 25.96
CA LEU A 232 17.61 8.29 27.37
C LEU A 232 18.02 6.90 27.90
N PHE A 233 17.33 5.84 27.48
CA PHE A 233 17.70 4.47 27.80
C PHE A 233 18.94 4.03 27.03
N GLY A 234 19.07 4.38 25.74
CA GLY A 234 20.28 4.08 24.96
C GLY A 234 21.53 4.75 25.53
N SER A 235 21.45 6.06 25.79
CA SER A 235 22.55 6.82 26.42
C SER A 235 22.79 6.43 27.87
N GLY A 236 21.73 6.16 28.64
CA GLY A 236 21.80 5.69 30.02
C GLY A 236 22.50 4.33 30.15
N LEU A 237 22.19 3.37 29.26
CA LEU A 237 22.87 2.07 29.23
C LEU A 237 24.36 2.22 28.91
N LEU A 238 24.70 3.04 27.91
CA LEU A 238 26.09 3.33 27.56
C LEU A 238 26.85 3.99 28.73
N GLY A 239 26.20 4.92 29.43
CA GLY A 239 26.73 5.54 30.65
C GLY A 239 27.02 4.51 31.75
N LEU A 240 26.09 3.58 32.01
CA LEU A 240 26.26 2.52 33.02
C LEU A 240 27.37 1.54 32.65
N VAL A 241 27.51 1.15 31.38
CA VAL A 241 28.63 0.31 30.90
C VAL A 241 29.98 1.02 31.08
N GLY A 242 30.03 2.33 30.81
CA GLY A 242 31.22 3.16 31.06
C GLY A 242 31.62 3.19 32.53
N ILE A 243 30.65 3.36 33.44
CA ILE A 243 30.88 3.35 34.89
C ILE A 243 31.34 1.97 35.38
N ALA A 244 30.73 0.88 34.88
CA ALA A 244 31.10 -0.48 35.25
C ALA A 244 32.54 -0.83 34.84
N ARG A 245 32.97 -0.41 33.65
CA ARG A 245 34.36 -0.63 33.17
C ARG A 245 35.41 0.13 34.01
N ARG A 246 35.07 1.32 34.51
CA ARG A 246 35.96 2.11 35.38
C ARG A 246 36.23 1.45 36.73
N LYS A 247 35.29 0.65 37.25
CA LYS A 247 35.46 -0.08 38.51
C LYS A 247 36.30 -1.36 38.39
N MET A 248 36.63 -1.81 37.18
CA MET A 248 37.39 -3.04 36.94
C MET A 248 38.88 -2.82 36.66
N GLN A 249 39.41 -1.60 36.77
CA GLN A 249 40.87 -1.38 36.68
C GLN A 249 41.55 -1.97 37.93
N PRO A 250 42.50 -2.92 37.79
CA PRO A 250 43.29 -3.42 38.91
C PRO A 250 44.21 -2.32 39.45
N LEU A 251 44.38 -2.28 40.77
CA LEU A 251 45.36 -1.41 41.44
C LEU A 251 46.77 -1.65 40.87
N PRO A 252 47.54 -0.60 40.53
CA PRO A 252 48.93 -0.77 40.12
C PRO A 252 49.76 -1.30 41.30
N ALA A 253 50.59 -2.30 41.01
CA ALA A 253 51.63 -2.83 41.92
C ALA A 253 52.92 -2.02 41.80
#